data_AF-A0A0P0XU10-F1
#
_entry.id   AF-A0A0P0XU10-F1
#
_cell.length_a   1.000
_cell.length_b   1.000
_cell.length_c   1.000
_cell.angle_alpha   90.00
_cell.angle_beta   90.00
_cell.angle_gamma   90.00
#
_symmetry.space_group_name_H-M   'P 1'
#
loop_
_entity.id
_entity.type
_entity.pdbx_description
1 polymer ?
#
loop_
_entity_poly.entity_id
_entity_poly.type
_entity_poly.pdbx_seq_one_letter_code
_entity_poly.pdbx_strand_id
1 'polypeptide(L)'
;LEDKISNLEDENHLLRQKALSLSPRHSRTMSHPIGSSPCSPKSLIESSPVKIVPLPHNPTELRRSRMNSERHEEYHELLQRCIKDDMGFKKGKPVAACVIYKCLLHWGVFEAERTTIFDFIIQNINTVLKTENENDILPYWLANASALLCLLQRNLRSKGFIAAPSRSSSDPHLCEKANDALRPPLKAFGQRNSMSHIDAKYPAMLFKQQLTASLEKIFGLIRDNLKKEISPLLSLCIQAPKLARGGSGRRSRSPDVTLQQPISAHWDRIIKFLDSLMDRLHKNFVPSFFIRKLVTQVFSFINVQLFNSLLLRRECCTFSNGEYVKTGLCVLEKWILDATEEHAGAAWDELKYIREAVEFLIIAQKSKRTLEQIKKNICPALSVRQIYRLCTMYWDDKYGTHSVSAEVVAKMRDMVSSDAQNPVSNSFLLDDDLSIPFTTEEIAEEVPDIDMSNIEMPSSLRHVHSAQFLMQHLQTTYPLR
;
A
#
# COMPACT_ATOMS: atom_id res chain seq x y z
N LEU A 1 -1.02 -8.72 -35.02
CA LEU A 1 -1.48 -8.27 -33.70
C LEU A 1 -0.28 -7.87 -32.84
N GLU A 2 0.77 -8.68 -32.80
CA GLU A 2 2.05 -8.38 -32.15
C GLU A 2 2.73 -7.10 -32.67
N ASP A 3 2.83 -6.90 -33.99
CA ASP A 3 3.40 -5.65 -34.56
C ASP A 3 2.62 -4.38 -34.18
N LYS A 4 1.32 -4.54 -33.89
CA LYS A 4 0.44 -3.44 -33.51
C LYS A 4 0.52 -3.16 -32.01
N ILE A 5 0.87 -4.17 -31.22
CA ILE A 5 1.15 -4.04 -29.78
C ILE A 5 2.55 -3.41 -29.59
N SER A 6 3.55 -3.87 -30.36
CA SER A 6 4.90 -3.29 -30.37
C SER A 6 4.89 -1.80 -30.71
N ASN A 7 4.16 -1.41 -31.77
CA ASN A 7 4.05 0.00 -32.16
C ASN A 7 3.36 0.86 -31.08
N LEU A 8 2.41 0.28 -30.32
CA LEU A 8 1.72 0.99 -29.24
C LEU A 8 2.58 1.09 -27.97
N GLU A 9 3.43 0.10 -27.70
CA GLU A 9 4.41 0.13 -26.61
C GLU A 9 5.52 1.16 -26.88
N ASP A 10 5.99 1.24 -28.12
CA ASP A 10 6.97 2.24 -28.57
C ASP A 10 6.41 3.67 -28.50
N GLU A 11 5.14 3.86 -28.88
CA GLU A 11 4.46 5.16 -28.77
C GLU A 11 4.23 5.54 -27.29
N ASN A 12 3.90 4.58 -26.42
CA ASN A 12 3.77 4.82 -24.97
C ASN A 12 5.13 5.18 -24.33
N HIS A 13 6.21 4.54 -24.76
CA HIS A 13 7.57 4.86 -24.33
C HIS A 13 7.99 6.27 -24.74
N LEU A 14 7.69 6.68 -25.98
CA LEU A 14 7.99 8.02 -26.49
C LEU A 14 7.22 9.11 -25.73
N LEU A 15 5.95 8.84 -25.37
CA LEU A 15 5.12 9.76 -24.57
C LEU A 15 5.63 9.89 -23.13
N ARG A 16 6.11 8.78 -22.52
CA ARG A 16 6.76 8.81 -21.20
C ARG A 16 8.06 9.60 -21.21
N GLN A 17 8.86 9.50 -22.27
CA GLN A 17 10.11 10.26 -22.41
C GLN A 17 9.86 11.76 -22.62
N LYS A 18 8.81 12.14 -23.37
CA LYS A 18 8.37 13.54 -23.52
C LYS A 18 7.81 14.13 -22.23
N ALA A 19 7.18 13.33 -21.37
CA ALA A 19 6.68 13.80 -20.09
C ALA A 19 7.81 14.13 -19.09
N LEU A 20 8.95 13.43 -19.19
CA LEU A 20 10.11 13.64 -18.31
C LEU A 20 10.98 14.85 -18.70
N SER A 21 10.89 15.35 -19.94
CA SER A 21 11.68 16.50 -20.42
C SER A 21 11.02 17.86 -20.16
N LEU A 22 9.77 17.87 -19.68
CA LEU A 22 9.01 19.09 -19.36
C LEU A 22 8.96 19.30 -17.83
N SER A 23 10.10 19.71 -17.25
CA SER A 23 10.13 20.26 -15.89
C SER A 23 10.85 21.62 -15.88
N PRO A 24 10.36 22.65 -15.15
CA PRO A 24 10.90 24.00 -15.23
C PRO A 24 12.26 24.08 -14.52
N ARG A 25 13.31 24.51 -15.24
CA ARG A 25 14.61 24.81 -14.66
C ARG A 25 14.50 26.05 -13.75
N HIS A 26 14.65 25.86 -12.44
CA HIS A 26 14.93 26.94 -11.50
C HIS A 26 16.27 27.62 -11.86
N SER A 27 16.22 28.94 -11.96
CA SER A 27 17.32 29.84 -12.29
C SER A 27 18.39 29.86 -11.18
N ARG A 28 19.64 29.61 -11.56
CA ARG A 28 20.83 29.97 -10.78
C ARG A 28 21.31 31.35 -11.20
N THR A 29 21.34 32.27 -10.24
CA THR A 29 21.92 33.60 -10.32
C THR A 29 23.45 33.49 -10.33
N MET A 30 24.15 34.04 -11.33
CA MET A 30 25.50 34.60 -11.22
C MET A 30 25.87 35.46 -12.45
N SER A 31 26.01 36.76 -12.20
CA SER A 31 26.96 37.76 -12.75
C SER A 31 27.55 37.62 -14.17
N HIS A 32 27.34 38.66 -15.01
CA HIS A 32 28.34 39.17 -15.97
C HIS A 32 28.25 40.70 -16.11
N PRO A 33 29.38 41.43 -16.25
CA PRO A 33 29.38 42.87 -16.54
C PRO A 33 29.57 43.20 -18.02
N ILE A 34 28.82 44.22 -18.45
CA ILE A 34 29.16 45.38 -19.31
C ILE A 34 29.93 45.15 -20.64
N GLY A 35 29.34 45.63 -21.76
CA GLY A 35 30.07 45.99 -22.98
C GLY A 35 29.24 46.39 -24.21
N SER A 36 29.02 47.71 -24.38
CA SER A 36 28.99 48.51 -25.64
C SER A 36 28.01 48.23 -26.83
N SER A 37 27.16 49.25 -27.08
CA SER A 37 26.49 49.82 -28.30
C SER A 37 27.19 49.71 -29.68
N PRO A 38 26.63 50.23 -30.82
CA PRO A 38 25.27 50.73 -31.16
C PRO A 38 24.72 50.38 -32.61
N CYS A 39 23.48 50.83 -32.88
CA CYS A 39 22.87 51.29 -34.16
C CYS A 39 22.04 50.36 -35.09
N SER A 40 20.83 50.88 -35.38
CA SER A 40 19.69 50.52 -36.27
C SER A 40 19.98 50.62 -37.80
N PRO A 41 19.06 50.38 -38.80
CA PRO A 41 17.57 50.33 -38.77
C PRO A 41 16.77 49.36 -39.73
N LYS A 42 15.48 49.14 -39.38
CA LYS A 42 14.22 48.94 -40.18
C LYS A 42 14.10 47.88 -41.33
N SER A 43 13.16 46.93 -41.18
CA SER A 43 12.05 46.56 -42.12
C SER A 43 11.13 45.51 -41.42
N LEU A 44 9.85 45.80 -41.15
CA LEU A 44 8.61 45.54 -41.92
C LEU A 44 8.35 44.09 -42.37
N ILE A 45 7.11 43.64 -42.12
CA ILE A 45 6.38 42.39 -42.48
C ILE A 45 6.19 41.41 -41.28
N GLU A 46 5.05 41.45 -40.56
CA GLU A 46 3.80 40.65 -40.79
C GLU A 46 4.06 39.15 -40.55
N SER A 47 3.55 38.44 -39.53
CA SER A 47 2.16 38.23 -39.12
C SER A 47 2.15 37.24 -37.93
N SER A 48 1.23 37.43 -36.97
CA SER A 48 0.86 36.42 -35.96
C SER A 48 -0.65 36.19 -36.04
N PRO A 49 -1.17 34.95 -36.14
CA PRO A 49 -2.60 34.73 -36.02
C PRO A 49 -2.97 34.65 -34.54
N VAL A 50 -3.53 35.73 -34.02
CA VAL A 50 -4.32 35.71 -32.79
C VAL A 50 -5.57 34.88 -33.08
N LYS A 51 -5.68 33.68 -32.50
CA LYS A 51 -6.97 32.99 -32.39
C LYS A 51 -7.83 33.77 -31.40
N ILE A 52 -8.65 34.66 -31.96
CA ILE A 52 -9.75 35.33 -31.28
C ILE A 52 -10.72 34.23 -30.82
N VAL A 53 -10.83 34.04 -29.50
CA VAL A 53 -11.97 33.34 -28.90
C VAL A 53 -13.22 34.18 -29.21
N PRO A 54 -14.31 33.62 -29.76
CA PRO A 54 -15.51 34.40 -30.00
C PRO A 54 -16.07 34.88 -28.65
N LEU A 55 -16.21 36.20 -28.51
CA LEU A 55 -16.92 36.81 -27.39
C LEU A 55 -18.38 36.33 -27.44
N PRO A 56 -18.96 35.77 -26.35
CA PRO A 56 -20.34 35.30 -26.38
C PRO A 56 -21.28 36.48 -26.56
N HIS A 57 -21.94 36.56 -27.73
CA HIS A 57 -22.80 37.67 -28.14
C HIS A 57 -24.20 37.66 -27.52
N ASN A 58 -24.46 36.88 -26.47
CA ASN A 58 -25.76 36.82 -25.80
C ASN A 58 -25.65 37.04 -24.28
N PRO A 59 -26.39 38.02 -23.71
CA PRO A 59 -26.41 38.25 -22.26
C PRO A 59 -26.94 37.04 -21.46
N THR A 60 -27.72 36.17 -22.10
CA THR A 60 -28.21 34.90 -21.54
C THR A 60 -27.10 33.84 -21.43
N GLU A 61 -26.17 33.78 -22.39
CA GLU A 61 -25.01 32.88 -22.35
C GLU A 61 -23.97 33.36 -21.33
N LEU A 62 -23.79 34.66 -21.20
CA LEU A 62 -22.93 35.26 -20.19
C LEU A 62 -23.46 35.04 -18.76
N ARG A 63 -24.78 35.15 -18.56
CA ARG A 63 -25.44 34.79 -17.28
C ARG A 63 -25.37 33.30 -17.01
N ARG A 64 -25.60 32.45 -18.00
CA ARG A 64 -25.54 30.98 -17.86
C ARG A 64 -24.09 30.51 -17.60
N SER A 65 -23.10 31.13 -18.23
CA SER A 65 -21.67 30.90 -17.98
C SER A 65 -21.28 31.33 -16.56
N ARG A 66 -21.67 32.54 -16.13
CA ARG A 66 -21.42 33.05 -14.78
C ARG A 66 -22.06 32.19 -13.69
N MET A 67 -23.32 31.79 -13.88
CA MET A 67 -24.03 30.86 -12.98
C MET A 67 -23.36 29.48 -12.93
N ASN A 68 -22.82 28.98 -14.05
CA ASN A 68 -22.10 27.72 -14.07
C ASN A 68 -20.75 27.84 -13.33
N SER A 69 -20.02 28.94 -13.51
CA SER A 69 -18.77 29.21 -12.78
C SER A 69 -18.99 29.33 -11.26
N GLU A 70 -20.02 30.07 -10.83
CA GLU A 70 -20.40 30.20 -9.42
C GLU A 70 -20.77 28.84 -8.80
N ARG A 71 -21.52 27.98 -9.52
CA ARG A 71 -21.81 26.60 -9.06
C ARG A 71 -20.55 25.73 -8.96
N HIS A 72 -19.62 25.85 -9.89
CA HIS A 72 -18.37 25.09 -9.84
C HIS A 72 -17.50 25.50 -8.64
N GLU A 73 -17.48 26.80 -8.30
CA GLU A 73 -16.78 27.31 -7.12
C GLU A 73 -17.38 26.75 -5.82
N GLU A 74 -18.72 26.71 -5.70
CA GLU A 74 -19.42 26.09 -4.57
C GLU A 74 -19.14 24.58 -4.43
N TYR A 75 -18.96 23.88 -5.55
CA TYR A 75 -18.60 22.45 -5.54
C TYR A 75 -17.18 22.23 -5.03
N HIS A 76 -16.24 23.06 -5.47
CA HIS A 76 -14.86 23.02 -5.02
C HIS A 76 -14.74 23.34 -3.54
N GLU A 77 -15.47 24.35 -3.05
CA GLU A 77 -15.47 24.70 -1.62
C GLU A 77 -16.01 23.54 -0.77
N LEU A 78 -17.14 22.93 -1.18
CA LEU A 78 -17.72 21.79 -0.46
C LEU A 78 -16.74 20.61 -0.38
N LEU A 79 -16.14 20.24 -1.51
CA LEU A 79 -15.17 19.14 -1.57
C LEU A 79 -13.92 19.45 -0.76
N GLN A 80 -13.45 20.69 -0.79
CA GLN A 80 -12.29 21.11 -0.01
C GLN A 80 -12.55 20.95 1.50
N ARG A 81 -13.73 21.34 1.99
CA ARG A 81 -14.12 21.10 3.39
C ARG A 81 -14.20 19.62 3.72
N CYS A 82 -14.80 18.81 2.84
CA CYS A 82 -14.86 17.35 3.05
C CYS A 82 -13.47 16.69 3.14
N ILE A 83 -12.46 17.27 2.49
CA ILE A 83 -11.10 16.72 2.45
C ILE A 83 -10.21 17.31 3.55
N LYS A 84 -10.35 18.60 3.88
CA LYS A 84 -9.51 19.25 4.89
C LYS A 84 -10.02 19.08 6.31
N ASP A 85 -11.34 19.03 6.49
CA ASP A 85 -11.95 18.88 7.80
C ASP A 85 -11.98 17.39 8.17
N ASP A 86 -11.79 17.08 9.45
CA ASP A 86 -11.99 15.72 9.95
C ASP A 86 -13.49 15.42 10.03
N MET A 87 -13.96 14.61 9.07
CA MET A 87 -15.36 14.18 8.97
C MET A 87 -15.65 12.95 9.83
N GLY A 88 -14.60 12.28 10.31
CA GLY A 88 -14.67 11.09 11.15
C GLY A 88 -15.42 9.91 10.54
N PHE A 89 -15.95 9.08 11.44
CA PHE A 89 -16.62 7.83 11.12
C PHE A 89 -18.00 7.76 11.78
N LYS A 90 -18.97 7.17 11.08
CA LYS A 90 -20.30 6.89 11.65
C LYS A 90 -20.62 5.41 11.56
N LYS A 91 -20.76 4.75 12.72
CA LYS A 91 -20.93 3.28 12.81
C LYS A 91 -19.84 2.53 12.02
N GLY A 92 -18.59 3.01 12.11
CA GLY A 92 -17.44 2.48 11.39
C GLY A 92 -17.36 2.81 9.90
N LYS A 93 -18.29 3.60 9.35
CA LYS A 93 -18.27 4.01 7.94
C LYS A 93 -17.51 5.33 7.75
N PRO A 94 -16.59 5.42 6.77
CA PRO A 94 -15.84 6.64 6.47
C PRO A 94 -16.76 7.71 5.86
N VAL A 95 -16.98 8.79 6.60
CA VAL A 95 -17.99 9.80 6.26
C VAL A 95 -17.56 10.62 5.05
N ALA A 96 -16.30 11.06 4.97
CA ALA A 96 -15.82 11.87 3.85
C ALA A 96 -15.96 11.14 2.50
N ALA A 97 -15.55 9.87 2.44
CA ALA A 97 -15.69 9.03 1.25
C ALA A 97 -17.14 9.00 0.72
N CYS A 98 -18.09 8.79 1.63
CA CYS A 98 -19.49 8.65 1.27
C CYS A 98 -20.13 9.98 0.86
N VAL A 99 -19.78 11.07 1.54
CA VAL A 99 -20.25 12.41 1.17
C VAL A 99 -19.69 12.81 -0.20
N ILE A 100 -18.38 12.64 -0.42
CA ILE A 100 -17.75 12.93 -1.72
C ILE A 100 -18.45 12.13 -2.83
N TYR A 101 -18.68 10.83 -2.62
CA TYR A 101 -19.37 10.00 -3.60
C TYR A 101 -20.80 10.48 -3.87
N LYS A 102 -21.59 10.83 -2.84
CA LYS A 102 -22.93 11.40 -2.99
C LYS A 102 -22.92 12.72 -3.76
N CYS A 103 -21.93 13.60 -3.53
CA CYS A 103 -21.75 14.82 -4.31
C CYS A 103 -21.50 14.52 -5.79
N LEU A 104 -20.58 13.61 -6.09
CA LEU A 104 -20.25 13.24 -7.47
C LEU A 104 -21.44 12.62 -8.21
N LEU A 105 -22.25 11.82 -7.52
CA LEU A 105 -23.50 11.27 -8.04
C LEU A 105 -24.52 12.37 -8.33
N HIS A 106 -24.81 13.21 -7.35
CA HIS A 106 -25.81 14.28 -7.47
C HIS A 106 -25.46 15.28 -8.58
N TRP A 107 -24.17 15.58 -8.76
CA TRP A 107 -23.71 16.48 -9.81
C TRP A 107 -23.54 15.82 -11.18
N GLY A 108 -23.80 14.51 -11.31
CA GLY A 108 -23.71 13.78 -12.59
C GLY A 108 -22.30 13.74 -13.18
N VAL A 109 -21.25 13.88 -12.37
CA VAL A 109 -19.87 14.08 -12.85
C VAL A 109 -19.32 12.82 -13.53
N PHE A 110 -19.84 11.65 -13.18
CA PHE A 110 -19.40 10.38 -13.77
C PHE A 110 -19.74 10.23 -15.26
N GLU A 111 -20.78 10.93 -15.73
CA GLU A 111 -21.25 10.91 -17.12
C GLU A 111 -20.73 12.11 -17.94
N ALA A 112 -19.94 12.99 -17.31
CA ALA A 112 -19.40 14.19 -17.94
C ALA A 112 -18.24 13.87 -18.90
N GLU A 113 -18.22 14.52 -20.07
CA GLU A 113 -17.12 14.38 -21.05
C GLU A 113 -15.85 15.09 -20.61
N ARG A 114 -16.01 16.18 -19.85
CA ARG A 114 -14.93 17.00 -19.32
C ARG A 114 -15.33 17.46 -17.92
N THR A 115 -14.39 17.35 -16.99
CA THR A 115 -14.55 17.80 -15.61
C THR A 115 -13.18 17.98 -14.97
N THR A 116 -13.02 19.01 -14.14
CA THR A 116 -11.82 19.26 -13.31
C THR A 116 -12.02 18.78 -11.87
N ILE A 117 -13.23 18.32 -11.52
CA ILE A 117 -13.60 17.96 -10.15
C ILE A 117 -12.77 16.76 -9.67
N PHE A 118 -12.54 15.76 -10.53
CA PHE A 118 -11.74 14.59 -10.19
C PHE A 118 -10.29 14.94 -9.89
N ASP A 119 -9.65 15.74 -10.74
CA ASP A 119 -8.28 16.22 -10.51
C ASP A 119 -8.19 17.04 -9.21
N PHE A 120 -9.19 17.87 -8.93
CA PHE A 120 -9.26 18.65 -7.70
C PHE A 120 -9.31 17.77 -6.45
N ILE A 121 -10.12 16.70 -6.45
CA ILE A 121 -10.20 15.74 -5.34
C ILE A 121 -8.83 15.08 -5.11
N ILE A 122 -8.22 14.54 -6.17
CA ILE A 122 -6.92 13.86 -6.07
C ILE A 122 -5.82 14.80 -5.57
N GLN A 123 -5.80 16.04 -6.06
CA GLN A 123 -4.82 17.04 -5.63
C GLN A 123 -4.98 17.44 -4.16
N ASN A 124 -6.22 17.65 -3.70
CA ASN A 124 -6.47 17.99 -2.30
C ASN A 124 -6.15 16.83 -1.36
N ILE A 125 -6.51 15.58 -1.71
CA ILE A 125 -6.10 14.40 -0.95
C ILE A 125 -4.58 14.37 -0.85
N ASN A 126 -3.87 14.47 -1.98
CA ASN A 126 -2.40 14.48 -1.99
C ASN A 126 -1.77 15.66 -1.23
N THR A 127 -2.49 16.77 -1.05
CA THR A 127 -2.03 17.92 -0.26
C THR A 127 -2.15 17.64 1.23
N VAL A 128 -3.26 17.05 1.67
CA VAL A 128 -3.45 16.63 3.07
C VAL A 128 -2.45 15.54 3.45
N LEU A 129 -2.10 14.64 2.54
CA LEU A 129 -1.08 13.60 2.80
C LEU A 129 0.34 14.14 2.99
N LYS A 130 0.61 15.43 2.74
CA LYS A 130 1.93 16.06 2.93
C LYS A 130 2.09 16.78 4.26
N THR A 131 1.06 16.80 5.11
CA THR A 131 1.11 17.50 6.40
C THR A 131 1.89 16.70 7.45
N GLU A 132 2.45 17.39 8.44
CA GLU A 132 3.34 16.81 9.46
C GLU A 132 2.68 15.75 10.39
N ASN A 133 1.34 15.72 10.50
CA ASN A 133 0.64 14.79 11.39
C ASN A 133 0.27 13.46 10.69
N GLU A 134 1.26 12.72 10.21
CA GLU A 134 1.06 11.53 9.37
C GLU A 134 0.36 10.36 10.11
N ASN A 135 0.48 10.29 11.44
CA ASN A 135 0.08 9.12 12.25
C ASN A 135 -1.42 8.84 12.28
N ASP A 136 -2.26 9.89 12.29
CA ASP A 136 -3.72 9.75 12.21
C ASP A 136 -4.24 9.99 10.78
N ILE A 137 -3.57 10.86 10.02
CA ILE A 137 -4.02 11.27 8.69
C ILE A 137 -3.91 10.14 7.67
N LEU A 138 -2.81 9.37 7.67
CA LEU A 138 -2.62 8.31 6.69
C LEU A 138 -3.63 7.16 6.88
N PRO A 139 -3.85 6.60 8.10
CA PRO A 139 -4.88 5.57 8.30
C PRO A 139 -6.29 6.07 7.98
N TYR A 140 -6.63 7.30 8.36
CA TYR A 140 -7.91 7.92 8.02
C TYR A 140 -8.12 7.97 6.49
N TRP A 141 -7.12 8.41 5.74
CA TRP A 141 -7.22 8.48 4.28
C TRP A 141 -7.13 7.11 3.61
N LEU A 142 -6.46 6.12 4.20
CA LEU A 142 -6.49 4.74 3.71
C LEU A 142 -7.92 4.19 3.76
N ALA A 143 -8.63 4.40 4.89
CA ALA A 143 -10.02 4.00 5.03
C ALA A 143 -10.96 4.76 4.08
N ASN A 144 -10.82 6.08 3.96
CA ASN A 144 -11.66 6.90 3.08
C ASN A 144 -11.40 6.64 1.58
N ALA A 145 -10.14 6.53 1.17
CA ALA A 145 -9.80 6.31 -0.24
C ALA A 145 -10.22 4.91 -0.70
N SER A 146 -10.02 3.87 0.13
CA SER A 146 -10.45 2.50 -0.20
C SER A 146 -11.98 2.41 -0.27
N ALA A 147 -12.69 3.03 0.65
CA ALA A 147 -14.14 3.13 0.63
C ALA A 147 -14.67 3.81 -0.64
N LEU A 148 -14.09 4.98 -0.99
CA LEU A 148 -14.47 5.69 -2.21
C LEU A 148 -14.17 4.83 -3.45
N LEU A 149 -13.02 4.15 -3.50
CA LEU A 149 -12.68 3.24 -4.59
C LEU A 149 -13.68 2.09 -4.74
N CYS A 150 -14.09 1.48 -3.63
CA CYS A 150 -15.10 0.41 -3.62
C CYS A 150 -16.46 0.91 -4.14
N LEU A 151 -16.87 2.11 -3.73
CA LEU A 151 -18.10 2.75 -4.23
C LEU A 151 -18.03 3.00 -5.74
N LEU A 152 -16.88 3.43 -6.27
CA LEU A 152 -16.66 3.60 -7.71
C LEU A 152 -16.67 2.26 -8.45
N GLN A 153 -15.97 1.25 -7.95
CA GLN A 153 -15.87 -0.08 -8.59
C GLN A 153 -17.23 -0.75 -8.75
N ARG A 154 -18.09 -0.66 -7.74
CA ARG A 154 -19.39 -1.35 -7.73
C ARG A 154 -20.44 -0.68 -8.60
N ASN A 155 -20.35 0.64 -8.80
CA ASN A 155 -21.40 1.44 -9.43
C ASN A 155 -21.05 1.97 -10.83
N LEU A 156 -19.76 2.08 -11.17
CA LEU A 156 -19.34 2.47 -12.52
C LEU A 156 -19.25 1.24 -13.42
N ARG A 157 -20.03 1.21 -14.51
CA ARG A 157 -19.79 0.23 -15.58
C ARG A 157 -18.57 0.66 -16.37
N SER A 158 -17.51 -0.15 -16.35
CA SER A 158 -16.54 -0.13 -17.44
C SER A 158 -17.22 -0.77 -18.65
N LYS A 159 -17.52 0.01 -19.70
CA LYS A 159 -17.62 -0.57 -21.04
C LYS A 159 -16.23 -1.13 -21.35
N GLY A 160 -16.00 -2.40 -21.03
CA GLY A 160 -14.88 -3.11 -21.59
C GLY A 160 -14.96 -2.92 -23.10
N PHE A 161 -13.89 -2.43 -23.72
CA PHE A 161 -13.78 -2.30 -25.18
C PHE A 161 -13.77 -3.66 -25.91
N ILE A 162 -14.34 -4.71 -25.29
CA ILE A 162 -14.51 -6.05 -25.82
C ILE A 162 -15.92 -6.52 -25.47
N ALA A 163 -16.92 -5.90 -26.09
CA ALA A 163 -18.18 -6.56 -26.35
C ALA A 163 -18.56 -6.17 -27.78
N ALA A 164 -18.37 -7.12 -28.71
CA ALA A 164 -18.92 -7.00 -30.05
C ALA A 164 -20.42 -6.67 -29.94
N PRO A 165 -20.95 -5.77 -30.78
CA PRO A 165 -22.35 -5.41 -30.70
C PRO A 165 -23.19 -6.66 -31.00
N SER A 166 -23.94 -7.13 -30.01
CA SER A 166 -25.02 -8.07 -30.21
C SER A 166 -26.06 -7.39 -31.10
N ARG A 167 -25.96 -7.64 -32.41
CA ARG A 167 -27.02 -7.33 -33.36
C ARG A 167 -28.25 -8.14 -32.95
N SER A 168 -29.26 -7.47 -32.40
CA SER A 168 -30.62 -7.98 -32.48
C SER A 168 -31.03 -7.93 -33.95
N SER A 169 -30.98 -9.07 -34.64
CA SER A 169 -31.75 -9.26 -35.87
C SER A 169 -32.98 -10.08 -35.50
N SER A 170 -34.11 -9.40 -35.46
CA SER A 170 -35.43 -9.93 -35.74
C SER A 170 -35.41 -10.70 -37.07
N ASP A 171 -35.78 -11.99 -37.05
CA ASP A 171 -36.83 -12.55 -37.91
C ASP A 171 -37.19 -14.01 -37.55
N PRO A 172 -38.40 -14.49 -37.92
CA PRO A 172 -39.06 -15.66 -37.35
C PRO A 172 -38.92 -16.95 -38.20
N HIS A 173 -39.37 -18.07 -37.64
CA HIS A 173 -39.74 -19.37 -38.26
C HIS A 173 -38.97 -20.63 -37.78
N LEU A 174 -39.70 -21.42 -36.96
CA LEU A 174 -39.93 -22.88 -37.01
C LEU A 174 -38.83 -23.93 -36.69
N CYS A 175 -39.33 -25.00 -36.03
CA CYS A 175 -38.80 -26.35 -35.77
C CYS A 175 -37.92 -26.49 -34.51
N GLU A 176 -38.42 -26.94 -33.34
CA GLU A 176 -39.00 -28.23 -32.91
C GLU A 176 -37.93 -29.33 -32.60
N LYS A 177 -37.96 -29.76 -31.32
CA LYS A 177 -37.48 -31.03 -30.70
C LYS A 177 -36.02 -31.22 -30.27
N ALA A 178 -35.92 -31.37 -28.93
CA ALA A 178 -35.24 -32.42 -28.16
C ALA A 178 -33.70 -32.48 -28.15
N ASN A 179 -33.09 -32.14 -27.01
CA ASN A 179 -32.61 -33.18 -26.07
C ASN A 179 -32.13 -32.56 -24.74
N ASP A 180 -32.70 -33.10 -23.68
CA ASP A 180 -32.32 -32.97 -22.28
C ASP A 180 -30.97 -33.64 -22.03
N ALA A 181 -30.01 -32.94 -21.39
CA ALA A 181 -28.92 -33.55 -20.62
C ALA A 181 -28.25 -32.54 -19.67
N LEU A 182 -28.81 -32.46 -18.46
CA LEU A 182 -28.12 -32.39 -17.16
C LEU A 182 -26.94 -31.39 -17.00
N ARG A 183 -27.25 -30.16 -16.56
CA ARG A 183 -26.36 -29.33 -15.72
C ARG A 183 -27.15 -28.69 -14.57
N PRO A 184 -26.65 -28.70 -13.32
CA PRO A 184 -27.39 -28.19 -12.17
C PRO A 184 -27.46 -26.65 -12.21
N PRO A 185 -28.61 -26.03 -11.87
CA PRO A 185 -28.72 -24.59 -11.81
C PRO A 185 -28.25 -24.07 -10.44
N LEU A 186 -27.09 -23.41 -10.41
CA LEU A 186 -26.74 -22.52 -9.30
C LEU A 186 -27.62 -21.26 -9.41
N LYS A 187 -28.84 -21.34 -8.86
CA LYS A 187 -29.66 -20.18 -8.48
C LYS A 187 -29.44 -19.90 -6.99
N ALA A 188 -28.62 -18.92 -6.67
CA ALA A 188 -28.74 -18.12 -5.46
C ALA A 188 -27.83 -16.89 -5.55
N PHE A 189 -28.37 -15.77 -6.02
CA PHE A 189 -28.13 -14.41 -5.50
C PHE A 189 -28.96 -13.42 -6.34
N GLY A 190 -30.28 -13.60 -6.25
CA GLY A 190 -31.27 -12.66 -6.76
C GLY A 190 -31.71 -11.73 -5.64
N GLN A 191 -30.95 -10.66 -5.39
CA GLN A 191 -31.43 -9.36 -4.89
C GLN A 191 -30.26 -8.37 -4.81
N ARG A 192 -29.71 -7.99 -5.97
CA ARG A 192 -28.92 -6.76 -6.05
C ARG A 192 -29.93 -5.65 -6.30
N ASN A 193 -30.14 -4.80 -5.30
CA ASN A 193 -30.95 -3.59 -5.43
C ASN A 193 -30.62 -2.88 -6.74
N SER A 194 -31.67 -2.55 -7.48
CA SER A 194 -31.65 -1.79 -8.72
C SER A 194 -31.10 -0.38 -8.52
N MET A 195 -29.81 -0.23 -8.22
CA MET A 195 -29.08 0.99 -8.49
C MET A 195 -28.69 0.94 -9.95
N SER A 196 -29.29 1.82 -10.75
CA SER A 196 -28.97 2.03 -12.16
C SER A 196 -27.45 2.14 -12.32
N HIS A 197 -26.82 1.15 -12.95
CA HIS A 197 -25.41 1.22 -13.28
C HIS A 197 -25.13 2.48 -14.12
N ILE A 198 -24.16 3.28 -13.70
CA ILE A 198 -23.84 4.55 -14.34
C ILE A 198 -22.91 4.30 -15.52
N ASP A 199 -23.24 4.87 -16.68
CA ASP A 199 -22.44 4.80 -17.90
C ASP A 199 -21.25 5.77 -17.79
N ALA A 200 -20.21 5.33 -17.07
CA ALA A 200 -19.04 6.12 -16.76
C ALA A 200 -18.25 6.53 -18.02
N LYS A 201 -17.97 7.83 -18.17
CA LYS A 201 -17.11 8.35 -19.24
C LYS A 201 -15.62 8.28 -18.87
N TYR A 202 -14.75 8.57 -19.85
CA TYR A 202 -13.30 8.51 -19.70
C TYR A 202 -12.75 9.24 -18.46
N PRO A 203 -13.19 10.47 -18.10
CA PRO A 203 -12.70 11.13 -16.89
C PRO A 203 -12.95 10.34 -15.60
N ALA A 204 -14.07 9.62 -15.50
CA ALA A 204 -14.39 8.79 -14.33
C ALA A 204 -13.50 7.54 -14.25
N MET A 205 -13.15 6.96 -15.40
CA MET A 205 -12.20 5.83 -15.46
C MET A 205 -10.80 6.26 -15.04
N LEU A 206 -10.35 7.44 -15.51
CA LEU A 206 -9.06 8.01 -15.10
C LEU A 206 -9.04 8.33 -13.60
N PHE A 207 -10.12 8.90 -13.06
CA PHE A 207 -10.26 9.16 -11.63
C PHE A 207 -10.11 7.89 -10.79
N LYS A 208 -10.75 6.79 -11.20
CA LYS A 208 -10.61 5.49 -10.54
C LYS A 208 -9.14 5.05 -10.50
N GLN A 209 -8.42 5.13 -11.62
CA GLN A 209 -6.99 4.77 -11.69
C GLN A 209 -6.13 5.67 -10.79
N GLN A 210 -6.34 6.99 -10.83
CA GLN A 210 -5.62 7.94 -9.97
C GLN A 210 -5.91 7.71 -8.48
N LEU A 211 -7.15 7.32 -8.14
CA LEU A 211 -7.53 6.99 -6.77
C LEU A 211 -6.86 5.69 -6.31
N THR A 212 -6.79 4.65 -7.16
CA THR A 212 -5.99 3.44 -6.89
C THR A 212 -4.53 3.79 -6.60
N ALA A 213 -3.88 4.57 -7.48
CA ALA A 213 -2.50 4.98 -7.28
C ALA A 213 -2.32 5.82 -5.99
N SER A 214 -3.31 6.64 -5.64
CA SER A 214 -3.30 7.41 -4.39
C SER A 214 -3.43 6.49 -3.16
N LEU A 215 -4.27 5.46 -3.24
CA LEU A 215 -4.43 4.45 -2.18
C LEU A 215 -3.14 3.65 -1.97
N GLU A 216 -2.52 3.19 -3.04
CA GLU A 216 -1.22 2.50 -3.03
C GLU A 216 -0.13 3.38 -2.40
N LYS A 217 -0.09 4.66 -2.76
CA LYS A 217 0.82 5.63 -2.16
C LYS A 217 0.58 5.80 -0.66
N ILE A 218 -0.68 5.92 -0.21
CA ILE A 218 -1.02 6.01 1.22
C ILE A 218 -0.52 4.76 1.96
N PHE A 219 -0.80 3.58 1.41
CA PHE A 219 -0.33 2.31 1.99
C PHE A 219 1.19 2.25 2.08
N GLY A 220 1.90 2.65 1.01
CA GLY A 220 3.35 2.71 0.98
C GLY A 220 3.93 3.66 2.03
N LEU A 221 3.34 4.85 2.21
CA LEU A 221 3.75 5.81 3.23
C LEU A 221 3.58 5.25 4.65
N ILE A 222 2.44 4.60 4.94
CA ILE A 222 2.21 3.95 6.23
C ILE A 222 3.27 2.87 6.44
N ARG A 223 3.44 1.95 5.50
CA ARG A 223 4.44 0.89 5.57
C ARG A 223 5.84 1.44 5.85
N ASP A 224 6.26 2.47 5.13
CA ASP A 224 7.60 3.03 5.26
C ASP A 224 7.78 3.72 6.63
N ASN A 225 6.75 4.37 7.17
CA ASN A 225 6.77 4.92 8.52
C ASN A 225 6.85 3.83 9.59
N LEU A 226 6.11 2.74 9.43
CA LEU A 226 6.21 1.59 10.34
C LEU A 226 7.60 0.96 10.31
N LYS A 227 8.22 0.83 9.13
CA LYS A 227 9.61 0.37 9.00
C LYS A 227 10.59 1.29 9.73
N LYS A 228 10.42 2.61 9.60
CA LYS A 228 11.25 3.61 10.31
C LYS A 228 11.08 3.52 11.83
N GLU A 229 9.84 3.35 12.32
CA GLU A 229 9.53 3.26 13.76
C GLU A 229 10.06 1.95 14.38
N ILE A 230 9.92 0.80 13.69
CA ILE A 230 10.31 -0.51 14.22
C ILE A 230 11.83 -0.78 14.10
N SER A 231 12.50 -0.22 13.09
CA SER A 231 13.94 -0.43 12.85
C SER A 231 14.84 -0.21 14.09
N PRO A 232 14.75 0.92 14.82
CA PRO A 232 15.55 1.11 16.03
C PRO A 232 15.21 0.10 17.14
N LEU A 233 13.96 -0.36 17.24
CA LEU A 233 13.57 -1.38 18.21
C LEU A 233 14.17 -2.75 17.86
N LEU A 234 14.16 -3.11 16.58
CA LEU A 234 14.79 -4.33 16.07
C LEU A 234 16.29 -4.30 16.30
N SER A 235 16.95 -3.14 16.15
CA SER A 235 18.39 -3.01 16.36
C SER A 235 18.84 -3.49 17.77
N LEU A 236 17.98 -3.30 18.78
CA LEU A 236 18.19 -3.74 20.16
C LEU A 236 17.93 -5.24 20.36
N CYS A 237 17.17 -5.87 19.46
CA CYS A 237 16.76 -7.27 19.56
C CYS A 237 17.69 -8.23 18.82
N ILE A 238 18.69 -7.73 18.09
CA ILE A 238 19.53 -8.61 17.27
C ILE A 238 20.55 -9.39 18.11
N GLN A 239 21.06 -8.78 19.18
CA GLN A 239 22.01 -9.42 20.07
C GLN A 239 21.46 -9.51 21.48
N ALA A 240 21.59 -10.70 22.09
CA ALA A 240 21.24 -10.93 23.48
C ALA A 240 21.93 -9.89 24.40
N PRO A 241 21.18 -9.21 25.28
CA PRO A 241 21.75 -8.29 26.24
C PRO A 241 22.82 -9.00 27.07
N LYS A 242 24.07 -8.59 26.92
CA LYS A 242 25.15 -9.13 27.73
C LYS A 242 24.98 -8.56 29.13
N LEU A 243 24.58 -9.39 30.09
CA LEU A 243 24.77 -9.08 31.50
C LEU A 243 26.23 -8.69 31.66
N ALA A 244 26.50 -7.47 32.12
CA ALA A 244 27.85 -7.01 32.38
C ALA A 244 28.49 -7.97 33.39
N ARG A 245 29.22 -8.98 32.89
CA ARG A 245 30.14 -9.76 33.72
C ARG A 245 31.19 -8.76 34.15
N GLY A 246 31.09 -8.33 35.41
CA GLY A 246 32.03 -7.43 36.04
C GLY A 246 33.45 -7.84 35.68
N GLY A 247 34.16 -6.95 35.02
CA GLY A 247 35.59 -7.06 34.87
C GLY A 247 36.21 -7.20 36.25
N SER A 248 37.09 -8.18 36.40
CA SER A 248 37.91 -8.35 37.58
C SER A 248 38.73 -7.08 37.80
N GLY A 249 38.30 -6.23 38.75
CA GLY A 249 38.90 -4.90 38.93
C GLY A 249 38.26 -4.08 40.05
N ARG A 250 38.56 -4.46 41.30
CA ARG A 250 38.46 -3.69 42.57
C ARG A 250 37.11 -3.06 42.97
N ARG A 251 36.72 -3.42 44.20
CA ARG A 251 35.59 -2.96 45.02
C ARG A 251 35.42 -1.42 45.05
N SER A 252 34.17 -0.97 44.92
CA SER A 252 33.58 0.02 45.81
C SER A 252 32.09 -0.30 46.00
N ARG A 253 31.63 -0.29 47.25
CA ARG A 253 30.26 -0.58 47.67
C ARG A 253 29.38 0.66 47.42
N SER A 254 28.40 0.51 46.54
CA SER A 254 27.13 1.24 46.61
C SER A 254 25.99 0.23 46.34
N PRO A 255 24.89 0.23 47.10
CA PRO A 255 23.72 -0.55 46.76
C PRO A 255 22.89 0.30 45.81
N ASP A 256 23.30 0.37 44.55
CA ASP A 256 22.43 0.95 43.53
C ASP A 256 21.64 -0.18 42.86
N VAL A 257 20.33 -0.12 43.09
CA VAL A 257 19.31 -1.04 42.56
C VAL A 257 19.21 -0.78 41.06
N THR A 258 20.18 -1.26 40.30
CA THR A 258 20.03 -1.41 38.85
C THR A 258 19.23 -2.67 38.62
N LEU A 259 17.91 -2.48 38.62
CA LEU A 259 16.92 -3.44 38.14
C LEU A 259 17.47 -4.17 36.91
N GLN A 260 17.65 -5.48 37.04
CA GLN A 260 17.80 -6.39 35.91
C GLN A 260 16.74 -6.01 34.88
N GLN A 261 17.12 -5.42 33.74
CA GLN A 261 16.18 -5.39 32.64
C GLN A 261 15.99 -6.85 32.21
N PRO A 262 14.77 -7.40 32.32
CA PRO A 262 14.54 -8.76 31.90
C PRO A 262 14.92 -8.86 30.43
N ILE A 263 15.50 -10.00 30.04
CA ILE A 263 15.86 -10.30 28.65
C ILE A 263 14.65 -10.09 27.70
N SER A 264 13.41 -10.13 28.23
CA SER A 264 12.18 -9.81 27.50
C SER A 264 11.99 -8.33 27.12
N ALA A 265 12.64 -7.38 27.80
CA ALA A 265 12.28 -5.96 27.75
C ALA A 265 12.42 -5.32 26.35
N HIS A 266 13.32 -5.84 25.51
CA HIS A 266 13.46 -5.35 24.13
C HIS A 266 12.34 -5.87 23.22
N TRP A 267 12.00 -7.16 23.33
CA TRP A 267 10.87 -7.75 22.61
C TRP A 267 9.54 -7.14 23.06
N ASP A 268 9.38 -6.83 24.35
CA ASP A 268 8.20 -6.15 24.89
C ASP A 268 7.97 -4.77 24.23
N ARG A 269 9.03 -4.07 23.80
CA ARG A 269 8.89 -2.81 23.05
C ARG A 269 8.39 -3.03 21.63
N ILE A 270 8.80 -4.12 20.98
CA ILE A 270 8.26 -4.51 19.66
C ILE A 270 6.78 -4.84 19.79
N ILE A 271 6.38 -5.59 20.83
CA ILE A 271 4.96 -5.88 21.08
C ILE A 271 4.15 -4.60 21.30
N LYS A 272 4.62 -3.68 22.15
CA LYS A 272 3.95 -2.38 22.34
C LYS A 272 3.83 -1.58 21.05
N PHE A 273 4.84 -1.65 20.18
CA PHE A 273 4.78 -1.02 18.86
C PHE A 273 3.68 -1.65 17.99
N LEU A 274 3.58 -2.99 17.96
CA LEU A 274 2.56 -3.71 17.21
C LEU A 274 1.15 -3.44 17.77
N ASP A 275 0.98 -3.39 19.09
CA ASP A 275 -0.29 -3.02 19.74
C ASP A 275 -0.69 -1.59 19.36
N SER A 276 0.25 -0.64 19.44
CA SER A 276 0.01 0.75 19.06
C SER A 276 -0.33 0.90 17.57
N LEU A 277 0.25 0.06 16.69
CA LEU A 277 -0.13 -0.01 15.29
C LEU A 277 -1.60 -0.44 15.15
N MET A 278 -2.00 -1.53 15.80
CA MET A 278 -3.37 -2.03 15.75
C MET A 278 -4.36 -0.96 16.26
N ASP A 279 -4.07 -0.35 17.41
CA ASP A 279 -4.88 0.73 17.97
C ASP A 279 -5.07 1.90 16.98
N ARG A 280 -4.00 2.33 16.30
CA ARG A 280 -4.06 3.40 15.28
C ARG A 280 -4.96 3.01 14.10
N LEU A 281 -4.86 1.77 13.62
CA LEU A 281 -5.63 1.26 12.48
C LEU A 281 -7.11 1.06 12.83
N HIS A 282 -7.40 0.48 14.00
CA HIS A 282 -8.76 0.27 14.49
C HIS A 282 -9.48 1.57 14.83
N LYS A 283 -8.80 2.53 15.46
CA LYS A 283 -9.34 3.88 15.71
C LYS A 283 -9.82 4.56 14.43
N ASN A 284 -9.15 4.30 13.31
CA ASN A 284 -9.47 4.84 11.99
C ASN A 284 -10.29 3.87 11.12
N PHE A 285 -10.86 2.80 11.70
CA PHE A 285 -11.71 1.83 11.00
C PHE A 285 -11.12 1.34 9.67
N VAL A 286 -9.79 1.15 9.64
CA VAL A 286 -9.12 0.62 8.45
C VAL A 286 -9.66 -0.80 8.19
N PRO A 287 -10.07 -1.13 6.95
CA PRO A 287 -10.54 -2.47 6.63
C PRO A 287 -9.51 -3.55 6.98
N SER A 288 -9.95 -4.67 7.55
CA SER A 288 -9.08 -5.77 7.99
C SER A 288 -8.17 -6.30 6.88
N PHE A 289 -8.63 -6.24 5.62
CA PHE A 289 -7.80 -6.49 4.44
C PHE A 289 -6.46 -5.72 4.46
N PHE A 290 -6.49 -4.40 4.65
CA PHE A 290 -5.27 -3.59 4.66
C PHE A 290 -4.47 -3.79 5.95
N ILE A 291 -5.14 -4.00 7.08
CA ILE A 291 -4.47 -4.32 8.35
C ILE A 291 -3.62 -5.59 8.16
N ARG A 292 -4.20 -6.64 7.60
CA ARG A 292 -3.52 -7.91 7.30
C ARG A 292 -2.30 -7.69 6.41
N LYS A 293 -2.46 -6.97 5.30
CA LYS A 293 -1.35 -6.67 4.38
C LYS A 293 -0.23 -5.86 5.05
N LEU A 294 -0.56 -4.89 5.91
CA LEU A 294 0.43 -4.13 6.67
C LEU A 294 1.18 -5.00 7.69
N VAL A 295 0.45 -5.82 8.46
CA VAL A 295 1.04 -6.74 9.44
C VAL A 295 1.98 -7.73 8.75
N THR A 296 1.55 -8.35 7.64
CA THR A 296 2.42 -9.21 6.82
C THR A 296 3.72 -8.50 6.41
N GLN A 297 3.63 -7.26 5.90
CA GLN A 297 4.80 -6.47 5.51
C GLN A 297 5.73 -6.14 6.68
N VAL A 298 5.18 -5.84 7.87
CA VAL A 298 5.98 -5.62 9.08
C VAL A 298 6.73 -6.89 9.47
N PHE A 299 6.07 -8.05 9.48
CA PHE A 299 6.69 -9.32 9.85
C PHE A 299 7.74 -9.77 8.81
N SER A 300 7.49 -9.54 7.53
CA SER A 300 8.49 -9.74 6.47
C SER A 300 9.72 -8.87 6.69
N PHE A 301 9.54 -7.60 7.04
CA PHE A 301 10.64 -6.69 7.38
C PHE A 301 11.42 -7.15 8.62
N ILE A 302 10.73 -7.60 9.69
CA ILE A 302 11.38 -8.18 10.89
C ILE A 302 12.26 -9.36 10.48
N ASN A 303 11.73 -10.27 9.66
CA ASN A 303 12.45 -11.43 9.15
C ASN A 303 13.73 -11.02 8.41
N VAL A 304 13.62 -10.11 7.44
CA VAL A 304 14.76 -9.60 6.66
C VAL A 304 15.81 -8.98 7.58
N GLN A 305 15.42 -8.09 8.49
CA GLN A 305 16.34 -7.37 9.38
C GLN A 305 17.11 -8.31 10.32
N LEU A 306 16.40 -9.22 11.00
CA LEU A 306 17.01 -10.16 11.94
C LEU A 306 17.91 -11.16 11.20
N PHE A 307 17.41 -11.73 10.10
CA PHE A 307 18.14 -12.74 9.33
C PHE A 307 19.40 -12.16 8.69
N ASN A 308 19.30 -11.01 8.01
CA ASN A 308 20.47 -10.35 7.42
C ASN A 308 21.49 -9.98 8.48
N SER A 309 21.04 -9.56 9.67
CA SER A 309 21.96 -9.25 10.74
C SER A 309 22.70 -10.47 11.30
N LEU A 310 22.04 -11.63 11.39
CA LEU A 310 22.74 -12.89 11.68
C LEU A 310 23.81 -13.17 10.62
N LEU A 311 23.46 -12.98 9.34
CA LEU A 311 24.39 -13.30 8.24
C LEU A 311 25.59 -12.35 8.10
N LEU A 312 25.48 -11.14 8.68
CA LEU A 312 26.51 -10.11 8.60
C LEU A 312 27.43 -10.08 9.83
N ARG A 313 26.99 -10.60 10.98
CA ARG A 313 27.68 -10.42 12.26
C ARG A 313 27.96 -11.73 12.97
N ARG A 314 29.25 -12.05 13.14
CA ARG A 314 29.70 -13.30 13.76
C ARG A 314 29.20 -13.43 15.21
N GLU A 315 29.18 -12.33 15.95
CA GLU A 315 28.74 -12.25 17.33
C GLU A 315 27.23 -12.45 17.53
N CYS A 316 26.45 -12.53 16.44
CA CYS A 316 25.03 -12.84 16.47
C CYS A 316 24.77 -14.34 16.16
N CYS A 317 25.75 -15.05 15.61
CA CYS A 317 25.66 -16.48 15.30
C CYS A 317 26.15 -17.34 16.48
N THR A 318 25.58 -17.17 17.68
CA THR A 318 25.93 -17.99 18.85
C THR A 318 24.74 -18.80 19.36
N PHE A 319 25.01 -19.83 20.16
CA PHE A 319 23.95 -20.62 20.80
C PHE A 319 23.08 -19.74 21.72
N SER A 320 23.71 -18.93 22.57
CA SER A 320 23.00 -18.05 23.50
C SER A 320 22.17 -17.00 22.76
N ASN A 321 22.67 -16.45 21.65
CA ASN A 321 21.87 -15.53 20.83
C ASN A 321 20.71 -16.25 20.13
N GLY A 322 20.91 -17.49 19.68
CA GLY A 322 19.83 -18.32 19.16
C GLY A 322 18.70 -18.54 20.18
N GLU A 323 19.01 -18.85 21.44
CA GLU A 323 18.00 -18.95 22.50
C GLU A 323 17.25 -17.63 22.74
N TYR A 324 17.98 -16.52 22.71
CA TYR A 324 17.40 -15.19 22.89
C TYR A 324 16.42 -14.85 21.77
N VAL A 325 16.83 -14.97 20.50
CA VAL A 325 15.97 -14.69 19.36
C VAL A 325 14.80 -15.68 19.31
N LYS A 326 15.01 -16.95 19.66
CA LYS A 326 13.91 -17.94 19.78
C LYS A 326 12.84 -17.47 20.75
N THR A 327 13.25 -16.95 21.91
CA THR A 327 12.31 -16.42 22.91
C THR A 327 11.51 -15.25 22.32
N GLY A 328 12.16 -14.35 21.59
CA GLY A 328 11.50 -13.26 20.85
C GLY A 328 10.49 -13.75 19.82
N LEU A 329 10.87 -14.75 19.02
CA LEU A 329 9.99 -15.36 18.02
C LEU A 329 8.74 -15.98 18.66
N CYS A 330 8.86 -16.61 19.84
CA CYS A 330 7.69 -17.12 20.57
C CYS A 330 6.75 -16.01 21.04
N VAL A 331 7.28 -14.84 21.45
CA VAL A 331 6.44 -13.70 21.83
C VAL A 331 5.73 -13.12 20.61
N LEU A 332 6.41 -13.03 19.46
CA LEU A 332 5.81 -12.60 18.20
C LEU A 332 4.75 -13.59 17.68
N GLU A 333 4.99 -14.90 17.80
CA GLU A 333 4.02 -15.95 17.47
C GLU A 333 2.75 -15.80 18.30
N LYS A 334 2.91 -15.60 19.62
CA LYS A 334 1.78 -15.35 20.50
C LYS A 334 1.00 -14.12 20.09
N TRP A 335 1.69 -13.02 19.76
CA TRP A 335 1.03 -11.79 19.31
C TRP A 335 0.21 -12.00 18.03
N ILE A 336 0.73 -12.76 17.05
CA ILE A 336 -0.01 -13.12 15.83
C ILE A 336 -1.30 -13.89 16.18
N LEU A 337 -1.20 -14.86 17.09
CA LEU A 337 -2.35 -15.66 17.52
C LEU A 337 -3.42 -14.77 18.21
N ASP A 338 -2.97 -13.87 19.08
CA ASP A 338 -3.85 -12.94 19.80
C ASP A 338 -4.51 -11.91 18.84
N ALA A 339 -3.81 -11.48 17.79
CA ALA A 339 -4.33 -10.59 16.75
C ALA A 339 -5.36 -11.25 15.82
N THR A 340 -5.50 -12.58 15.86
CA THR A 340 -6.41 -13.42 15.06
C THR A 340 -6.12 -13.47 13.55
N GLU A 341 -6.64 -14.49 12.88
CA GLU A 341 -6.48 -14.67 11.42
C GLU A 341 -7.04 -13.49 10.62
N GLU A 342 -8.06 -12.81 11.13
CA GLU A 342 -8.67 -11.64 10.47
C GLU A 342 -7.64 -10.53 10.19
N HIS A 343 -6.80 -10.23 11.18
CA HIS A 343 -5.87 -9.09 11.15
C HIS A 343 -4.41 -9.49 10.93
N ALA A 344 -4.00 -10.69 11.34
CA ALA A 344 -2.62 -11.14 11.18
C ALA A 344 -2.40 -12.04 9.96
N GLY A 345 -3.43 -12.77 9.51
CA GLY A 345 -3.36 -13.65 8.35
C GLY A 345 -2.14 -14.58 8.39
N ALA A 346 -1.38 -14.61 7.28
CA ALA A 346 -0.18 -15.44 7.12
C ALA A 346 1.12 -14.79 7.66
N ALA A 347 1.06 -13.81 8.57
CA ALA A 347 2.24 -13.10 9.07
C ALA A 347 3.29 -14.02 9.74
N TRP A 348 2.89 -15.19 10.23
CA TRP A 348 3.82 -16.16 10.81
C TRP A 348 4.75 -16.80 9.76
N ASP A 349 4.25 -16.98 8.54
CA ASP A 349 5.01 -17.59 7.44
C ASP A 349 6.12 -16.66 6.92
N GLU A 350 5.95 -15.35 7.10
CA GLU A 350 6.94 -14.33 6.77
C GLU A 350 8.24 -14.47 7.58
N LEU A 351 8.17 -15.06 8.79
CA LEU A 351 9.32 -15.26 9.67
C LEU A 351 10.14 -16.53 9.35
N LYS A 352 9.85 -17.24 8.25
CA LYS A 352 10.47 -18.54 7.95
C LYS A 352 12.01 -18.54 7.95
N TYR A 353 12.65 -17.52 7.37
CA TYR A 353 14.11 -17.50 7.25
C TYR A 353 14.80 -17.33 8.60
N ILE A 354 14.34 -16.39 9.43
CA ILE A 354 14.89 -16.19 10.77
C ILE A 354 14.58 -17.39 11.68
N ARG A 355 13.39 -18.00 11.55
CA ARG A 355 13.01 -19.20 12.31
C ARG A 355 13.94 -20.36 12.01
N GLU A 356 14.12 -20.71 10.73
CA GLU A 356 15.02 -21.80 10.34
C GLU A 356 16.48 -21.53 10.72
N ALA A 357 16.95 -20.27 10.61
CA ALA A 357 18.29 -19.89 11.04
C ALA A 357 18.47 -20.08 12.55
N VAL A 358 17.51 -19.62 13.36
CA VAL A 358 17.54 -19.75 14.82
C VAL A 358 17.44 -21.21 15.24
N GLU A 359 16.55 -22.00 14.62
CA GLU A 359 16.46 -23.44 14.82
C GLU A 359 17.78 -24.13 14.52
N PHE A 360 18.48 -23.74 13.44
CA PHE A 360 19.82 -24.21 13.17
C PHE A 360 20.80 -23.86 14.31
N LEU A 361 20.85 -22.60 14.77
CA LEU A 361 21.80 -22.14 15.80
C LEU A 361 21.68 -22.91 17.13
N ILE A 362 20.48 -23.36 17.51
CA ILE A 362 20.21 -24.02 18.79
C ILE A 362 20.33 -25.55 18.78
N ILE A 363 20.71 -26.17 17.65
CA ILE A 363 20.88 -27.64 17.58
C ILE A 363 22.12 -28.09 18.38
N ALA A 364 21.96 -29.02 19.32
CA ALA A 364 23.07 -29.49 20.18
C ALA A 364 24.08 -30.44 19.47
N GLN A 365 23.70 -31.12 18.38
CA GLN A 365 24.55 -32.10 17.68
C GLN A 365 24.69 -31.78 16.18
N LYS A 366 25.13 -30.57 15.84
CA LYS A 366 25.32 -30.13 14.45
C LYS A 366 26.33 -30.97 13.68
N SER A 367 27.40 -31.42 14.34
CA SER A 367 28.48 -32.20 13.74
C SER A 367 28.04 -33.57 13.18
N LYS A 368 26.92 -34.11 13.66
CA LYS A 368 26.36 -35.40 13.20
C LYS A 368 25.34 -35.27 12.07
N ARG A 369 24.99 -34.04 11.67
CA ARG A 369 23.99 -33.80 10.63
C ARG A 369 24.64 -33.84 9.25
N THR A 370 23.99 -34.51 8.31
CA THR A 370 24.43 -34.53 6.90
C THR A 370 23.95 -33.26 6.18
N LEU A 371 24.58 -32.94 5.04
CA LEU A 371 24.18 -31.81 4.19
C LEU A 371 22.69 -31.89 3.81
N GLU A 372 22.22 -33.08 3.42
CA GLU A 372 20.82 -33.30 3.04
C GLU A 372 19.86 -33.10 4.21
N GLN A 373 20.22 -33.54 5.42
CA GLN A 373 19.40 -33.30 6.62
C GLN A 373 19.31 -31.81 6.95
N ILE A 374 20.41 -31.06 6.80
CA ILE A 374 20.42 -29.62 7.02
C ILE A 374 19.53 -28.92 5.99
N LYS A 375 19.69 -29.23 4.70
CA LYS A 375 18.93 -28.58 3.62
C LYS A 375 17.44 -28.93 3.64
N LYS A 376 17.06 -30.18 3.89
CA LYS A 376 15.66 -30.62 3.73
C LYS A 376 14.85 -30.56 5.01
N ASN A 377 15.48 -30.78 6.17
CA ASN A 377 14.75 -30.96 7.43
C ASN A 377 14.94 -29.80 8.41
N ILE A 378 15.99 -28.99 8.25
CA ILE A 378 16.32 -27.90 9.20
C ILE A 378 16.12 -26.54 8.53
N CYS A 379 16.67 -26.35 7.32
CA CYS A 379 16.65 -25.07 6.63
C CYS A 379 16.14 -25.19 5.17
N PRO A 380 14.91 -25.66 4.92
CA PRO A 380 14.37 -25.80 3.57
C PRO A 380 14.16 -24.48 2.83
N ALA A 381 13.95 -23.35 3.52
CA ALA A 381 13.81 -22.04 2.89
C ALA A 381 15.15 -21.37 2.57
N LEU A 382 16.26 -21.78 3.21
CA LEU A 382 17.56 -21.14 3.01
C LEU A 382 18.33 -21.72 1.82
N SER A 383 19.03 -20.85 1.09
CA SER A 383 19.97 -21.28 0.07
C SER A 383 21.22 -21.93 0.68
N VAL A 384 21.91 -22.79 -0.09
CA VAL A 384 23.17 -23.42 0.34
C VAL A 384 24.21 -22.38 0.77
N ARG A 385 24.21 -21.22 0.11
CA ARG A 385 25.08 -20.08 0.41
C ARG A 385 24.78 -19.46 1.78
N GLN A 386 23.51 -19.26 2.11
CA GLN A 386 23.08 -18.76 3.42
C GLN A 386 23.41 -19.76 4.53
N ILE A 387 23.16 -21.05 4.30
CA ILE A 387 23.50 -22.12 5.25
C ILE A 387 25.02 -22.17 5.47
N TYR A 388 25.83 -22.13 4.40
CA TYR A 388 27.29 -22.08 4.50
C TYR A 388 27.77 -20.90 5.34
N ARG A 389 27.16 -19.73 5.14
CA ARG A 389 27.47 -18.52 5.89
C ARG A 389 27.13 -18.69 7.38
N LEU A 390 25.96 -19.23 7.73
CA LEU A 390 25.60 -19.57 9.12
C LEU A 390 26.59 -20.56 9.74
N CYS A 391 26.91 -21.65 9.06
CA CYS A 391 27.85 -22.68 9.53
C CYS A 391 29.23 -22.12 9.87
N THR A 392 29.74 -21.22 9.03
CA THR A 392 31.10 -20.65 9.15
C THR A 392 31.19 -19.52 10.15
N MET A 393 30.10 -18.80 10.42
CA MET A 393 30.06 -17.77 11.46
C MET A 393 29.70 -18.33 12.83
N TYR A 394 29.05 -19.49 12.90
CA TYR A 394 28.59 -20.06 14.15
C TYR A 394 29.72 -20.39 15.13
N TRP A 395 29.48 -20.08 16.40
CA TRP A 395 30.26 -20.60 17.52
C TRP A 395 29.39 -20.81 18.76
N ASP A 396 29.62 -21.90 19.49
CA ASP A 396 28.90 -22.19 20.75
C ASP A 396 29.58 -21.51 21.95
N ASP A 397 28.92 -20.49 22.50
CA ASP A 397 29.37 -19.71 23.64
C ASP A 397 28.90 -20.25 25.00
N LYS A 398 28.07 -21.30 25.03
CA LYS A 398 27.43 -21.83 26.24
C LYS A 398 27.92 -23.22 26.61
N TYR A 399 27.96 -24.15 25.66
CA TYR A 399 28.30 -25.55 25.91
C TYR A 399 29.60 -26.00 25.23
N GLY A 400 30.20 -25.15 24.40
CA GLY A 400 31.43 -25.47 23.67
C GLY A 400 31.25 -26.60 22.63
N THR A 401 30.03 -26.84 22.15
CA THR A 401 29.78 -27.84 21.11
C THR A 401 30.36 -27.43 19.76
N HIS A 402 30.71 -28.43 18.96
CA HIS A 402 31.23 -28.20 17.62
C HIS A 402 30.11 -27.82 16.64
N SER A 403 30.48 -26.97 15.66
CA SER A 403 29.64 -26.67 14.51
C SER A 403 29.44 -27.92 13.61
N VAL A 404 28.85 -27.71 12.45
CA VAL A 404 28.72 -28.72 11.38
C VAL A 404 30.11 -29.27 11.00
N SER A 405 30.18 -30.54 10.59
CA SER A 405 31.45 -31.20 10.27
C SER A 405 32.21 -30.51 9.13
N ALA A 406 33.54 -30.56 9.19
CA ALA A 406 34.40 -29.93 8.18
C ALA A 406 34.15 -30.45 6.75
N GLU A 407 33.79 -31.73 6.63
CA GLU A 407 33.41 -32.36 5.36
C GLU A 407 32.16 -31.71 4.74
N VAL A 408 31.12 -31.48 5.55
CA VAL A 408 29.89 -30.85 5.08
C VAL A 408 30.13 -29.39 4.71
N VAL A 409 30.93 -28.67 5.49
CA VAL A 409 31.32 -27.28 5.19
C VAL A 409 32.14 -27.21 3.89
N ALA A 410 33.03 -28.17 3.63
CA ALA A 410 33.79 -28.25 2.39
C ALA A 410 32.87 -28.49 1.18
N LYS A 411 31.95 -29.44 1.28
CA LYS A 411 30.94 -29.69 0.23
C LYS A 411 30.11 -28.45 -0.08
N MET A 412 29.65 -27.73 0.95
CA MET A 412 28.92 -26.47 0.75
C MET A 412 29.78 -25.40 0.06
N ARG A 413 31.06 -25.27 0.43
CA ARG A 413 31.98 -24.33 -0.21
C ARG A 413 32.18 -24.63 -1.69
N ASP A 414 32.31 -25.90 -2.05
CA ASP A 414 32.48 -26.31 -3.46
C ASP A 414 31.22 -25.95 -4.28
N MET A 415 30.03 -26.22 -3.73
CA MET A 415 28.75 -25.86 -4.36
C MET A 415 28.57 -24.33 -4.51
N VAL A 416 28.95 -23.55 -3.48
CA VAL A 416 28.87 -22.09 -3.56
C VAL A 416 29.86 -21.53 -4.58
N SER A 417 31.03 -22.15 -4.70
CA SER A 417 32.07 -21.74 -5.65
C SER A 417 31.67 -22.07 -7.10
N SER A 418 30.98 -23.19 -7.34
CA SER A 418 30.42 -23.50 -8.66
C SER A 418 29.28 -22.55 -9.05
N ASP A 419 28.41 -22.18 -8.09
CA ASP A 419 27.29 -21.27 -8.33
C ASP A 419 27.70 -19.80 -8.46
N ALA A 420 28.93 -19.43 -8.05
CA ALA A 420 29.43 -18.05 -8.14
C ALA A 420 29.57 -17.54 -9.58
N GLN A 421 29.55 -18.44 -10.58
CA GLN A 421 29.53 -18.08 -12.00
C GLN A 421 28.15 -17.59 -12.47
N ASN A 422 27.09 -17.74 -11.66
CA ASN A 422 25.75 -17.27 -11.97
C ASN A 422 25.41 -15.96 -11.21
N PRO A 423 25.36 -14.80 -11.88
CA PRO A 423 25.21 -13.50 -11.22
C PRO A 423 23.86 -13.32 -10.49
N VAL A 424 22.81 -14.03 -10.93
CA VAL A 424 21.46 -13.97 -10.31
C VAL A 424 21.43 -14.69 -8.96
N SER A 425 22.31 -15.68 -8.73
CA SER A 425 22.36 -16.51 -7.52
C SER A 425 23.44 -16.07 -6.53
N ASN A 426 24.02 -14.88 -6.71
CA ASN A 426 25.21 -14.45 -5.98
C ASN A 426 24.90 -13.73 -4.65
N SER A 427 23.66 -13.30 -4.42
CA SER A 427 23.28 -12.70 -3.13
C SER A 427 23.03 -13.76 -2.06
N PHE A 428 23.46 -13.48 -0.83
CA PHE A 428 23.10 -14.26 0.36
C PHE A 428 22.17 -13.49 1.31
N LEU A 429 21.98 -12.19 1.08
CA LEU A 429 21.07 -11.37 1.86
C LEU A 429 19.67 -11.43 1.27
N LEU A 430 18.66 -11.27 2.12
CA LEU A 430 17.29 -11.06 1.70
C LEU A 430 17.09 -9.60 1.32
N ASP A 431 16.40 -9.38 0.22
CA ASP A 431 15.96 -8.05 -0.20
C ASP A 431 14.63 -7.69 0.49
N ASP A 432 14.45 -6.40 0.75
CA ASP A 432 13.19 -5.86 1.27
C ASP A 432 12.26 -5.54 0.09
N ASP A 433 11.16 -6.27 -0.05
CA ASP A 433 10.19 -6.04 -1.11
C ASP A 433 9.35 -4.79 -0.81
N LEU A 434 9.46 -3.79 -1.69
CA LEU A 434 8.74 -2.52 -1.59
C LEU A 434 7.52 -2.47 -2.52
N SER A 435 7.18 -3.58 -3.17
CA SER A 435 5.98 -3.70 -3.99
C SER A 435 4.70 -3.55 -3.16
N ILE A 436 3.61 -3.20 -3.83
CA ILE A 436 2.27 -3.17 -3.22
C ILE A 436 1.74 -4.61 -3.18
N PRO A 437 1.35 -5.14 -2.01
CA PRO A 437 1.03 -6.55 -1.86
C PRO A 437 -0.44 -6.88 -2.20
N PHE A 438 -1.11 -6.10 -3.05
CA PHE A 438 -2.51 -6.30 -3.41
C PHE A 438 -2.84 -5.73 -4.78
N THR A 439 -3.94 -6.22 -5.36
CA THR A 439 -4.50 -5.73 -6.62
C THR A 439 -5.81 -4.98 -6.41
N THR A 440 -6.29 -4.32 -7.46
CA THR A 440 -7.58 -3.60 -7.44
C THR A 440 -8.75 -4.58 -7.31
N GLU A 441 -8.59 -5.80 -7.83
CA GLU A 441 -9.55 -6.89 -7.78
C GLU A 441 -9.70 -7.45 -6.36
N GLU A 442 -8.58 -7.74 -5.67
CA GLU A 442 -8.59 -8.20 -4.27
C GLU A 442 -9.32 -7.22 -3.35
N ILE A 443 -9.10 -5.91 -3.54
CA ILE A 443 -9.80 -4.87 -2.78
C ILE A 443 -11.32 -4.98 -2.96
N ALA A 444 -11.79 -5.20 -4.19
CA ALA A 444 -13.22 -5.25 -4.48
C ALA A 444 -13.92 -6.49 -3.89
N GLU A 445 -13.16 -7.57 -3.72
CA GLU A 445 -13.62 -8.85 -3.19
C GLU A 445 -13.60 -8.90 -1.66
N GLU A 446 -12.52 -8.41 -1.02
CA GLU A 446 -12.32 -8.55 0.42
C GLU A 446 -12.76 -7.34 1.25
N VAL A 447 -12.84 -6.13 0.68
CA VAL A 447 -13.26 -4.95 1.44
C VAL A 447 -14.80 -4.92 1.56
N PRO A 448 -15.37 -4.82 2.78
CA PRO A 448 -16.82 -4.89 2.99
C PRO A 448 -17.62 -3.78 2.28
N ASP A 449 -18.85 -4.13 1.92
CA ASP A 449 -19.78 -3.23 1.24
C ASP A 449 -20.22 -2.08 2.14
N ILE A 450 -20.15 -0.87 1.59
CA ILE A 450 -20.55 0.34 2.28
C ILE A 450 -22.00 0.66 1.94
N ASP A 451 -22.91 0.30 2.84
CA ASP A 451 -24.30 0.75 2.76
C ASP A 451 -24.38 2.28 3.01
N MET A 452 -24.88 3.02 2.03
CA MET A 452 -24.95 4.49 2.05
C MET A 452 -26.24 5.05 2.69
N SER A 453 -27.19 4.18 3.05
CA SER A 453 -28.54 4.52 3.50
C SER A 453 -28.57 5.29 4.84
N ASN A 454 -27.53 5.17 5.67
CA ASN A 454 -27.52 5.64 7.06
C ASN A 454 -26.58 6.85 7.34
N ILE A 455 -26.06 7.47 6.28
CA ILE A 455 -25.08 8.55 6.39
C ILE A 455 -25.82 9.88 6.40
N GLU A 456 -25.99 10.42 7.61
CA GLU A 456 -26.54 11.75 7.87
C GLU A 456 -25.54 12.84 7.51
N MET A 457 -26.06 14.05 7.28
CA MET A 457 -25.24 15.21 6.97
C MET A 457 -24.31 15.57 8.15
N PRO A 458 -22.99 15.66 7.92
CA PRO A 458 -22.01 16.08 8.93
C PRO A 458 -22.30 17.48 9.45
N SER A 459 -22.03 17.71 10.74
CA SER A 459 -22.27 19.01 11.40
C SER A 459 -21.52 20.16 10.71
N SER A 460 -20.29 19.92 10.26
CA SER A 460 -19.45 20.87 9.52
C SER A 460 -20.09 21.37 8.21
N LEU A 461 -20.99 20.58 7.61
CA LEU A 461 -21.63 20.88 6.34
C LEU A 461 -23.04 21.48 6.47
N ARG A 462 -23.60 21.57 7.68
CA ARG A 462 -24.97 22.09 7.91
C ARG A 462 -25.19 23.51 7.42
N HIS A 463 -24.14 24.33 7.42
CA HIS A 463 -24.19 25.73 7.01
C HIS A 463 -23.83 25.93 5.53
N VAL A 464 -23.49 24.86 4.80
CA VAL A 464 -23.07 24.94 3.40
C VAL A 464 -24.28 24.74 2.50
N HIS A 465 -24.67 25.78 1.76
CA HIS A 465 -25.86 25.74 0.89
C HIS A 465 -25.77 24.63 -0.16
N SER A 466 -24.59 24.43 -0.77
CA SER A 466 -24.35 23.38 -1.76
C SER A 466 -24.42 21.95 -1.19
N ALA A 467 -24.47 21.78 0.14
CA ALA A 467 -24.59 20.48 0.81
C ALA A 467 -26.04 20.08 1.16
N GLN A 468 -27.03 20.99 1.02
CA GLN A 468 -28.39 20.76 1.49
C GLN A 468 -29.09 19.56 0.83
N PHE A 469 -28.70 19.19 -0.40
CA PHE A 469 -29.23 18.01 -1.08
C PHE A 469 -28.95 16.70 -0.31
N LEU A 470 -27.91 16.66 0.53
CA LEU A 470 -27.59 15.50 1.37
C LEU A 470 -28.69 15.19 2.41
N MET A 471 -29.56 16.16 2.72
CA MET A 471 -30.71 15.98 3.62
C MET A 471 -31.93 15.34 2.93
N GLN A 472 -32.01 15.37 1.60
CA GLN A 472 -33.22 14.96 0.86
C GLN A 472 -33.46 13.44 0.82
N HIS A 473 -32.60 12.63 1.44
CA HIS A 473 -32.71 11.17 1.43
C HIS A 473 -33.62 10.54 2.52
N LEU A 474 -34.55 11.30 3.11
CA LEU A 474 -35.59 10.76 4.00
C LEU A 474 -37.00 10.70 3.37
N GLN A 475 -37.18 11.08 2.10
CA GLN A 475 -38.51 11.03 1.45
C GLN A 475 -38.43 10.58 -0.01
N THR A 476 -38.23 9.28 -0.23
CA THR A 476 -38.72 8.62 -1.45
C THR A 476 -39.36 7.29 -1.10
N THR A 477 -40.33 7.33 -0.18
CA THR A 477 -41.48 6.43 -0.26
C THR A 477 -42.53 7.18 -1.06
N TYR A 478 -42.63 6.90 -2.36
CA TYR A 478 -43.81 7.30 -3.12
C TYR A 478 -45.00 6.55 -2.51
N PRO A 479 -46.05 7.23 -2.00
CA PRO A 479 -47.32 6.56 -1.82
C PRO A 479 -47.93 6.33 -3.21
N LEU A 480 -48.39 5.10 -3.43
CA LEU A 480 -49.09 4.65 -4.62
C LEU A 480 -50.14 5.66 -5.11
N ARG A 481 -50.23 5.82 -6.43
CA ARG A 481 -51.49 6.05 -7.12
C ARG A 481 -51.60 5.15 -8.34
#